data_AF-A0A1G7G2E0-F1
#
_entry.id   AF-A0A1G7G2E0-F1
#
_cell.length_a   1.000
_cell.length_b   1.000
_cell.length_c   1.000
_cell.angle_alpha   90.00
_cell.angle_beta   90.00
_cell.angle_gamma   90.00
#
_symmetry.space_group_name_H-M   'P 1'
#
loop_
_entity.id
_entity.type
_entity.pdbx_description
1 polymer ?
#
loop_
_entity_poly.entity_id
_entity_poly.type
_entity_poly.pdbx_seq_one_letter_code
_entity_poly.pdbx_strand_id
1 'polypeptide(L)'
;MQLTTVGKEVLRGARKARELQEAGAGDPTVQDRLRKLKQVEALRKYRMGWPEIQELLGISRATYYRWRKRLKEEGLAGLKPR
;
A
#
# COMPACT_ATOMS: atom_id res chain seq x y z
N MET A 1 -21.66 -33.86 -0.39
CA MET A 1 -21.55 -32.87 0.71
C MET A 1 -20.48 -31.83 0.34
N GLN A 2 -20.85 -30.70 -0.29
CA GLN A 2 -19.92 -29.61 -0.68
C GLN A 2 -20.20 -28.27 0.05
N LEU A 3 -21.22 -28.23 0.90
CA LEU A 3 -21.69 -27.00 1.57
C LEU A 3 -20.70 -26.43 2.62
N THR A 4 -19.70 -27.20 3.05
CA THR A 4 -18.75 -26.78 4.10
C THR A 4 -17.50 -26.07 3.56
N THR A 5 -17.12 -26.29 2.30
CA THR A 5 -15.93 -25.68 1.68
C THR A 5 -16.18 -24.21 1.37
N VAL A 6 -17.32 -23.89 0.76
CA VAL A 6 -17.73 -22.51 0.45
C VAL A 6 -17.87 -21.67 1.73
N GLY A 7 -18.49 -22.22 2.78
CA GLY A 7 -18.63 -21.51 4.06
C GLY A 7 -17.30 -21.16 4.74
N LYS A 8 -16.30 -22.06 4.65
CA LYS A 8 -14.95 -21.82 5.19
C LYS A 8 -14.20 -20.74 4.40
N GLU A 9 -14.33 -20.73 3.08
CA GLU A 9 -13.71 -19.71 2.23
C GLU A 9 -14.33 -18.32 2.45
N VAL A 10 -15.65 -18.24 2.61
CA VAL A 10 -16.35 -16.99 2.92
C VAL A 10 -15.90 -16.43 4.28
N LEU A 11 -15.81 -17.27 5.32
CA LEU A 11 -15.31 -16.86 6.63
C LEU A 11 -13.84 -16.40 6.59
N ARG A 12 -13.00 -17.09 5.82
CA ARG A 12 -11.59 -16.70 5.62
C ARG A 12 -11.48 -15.36 4.90
N GLY A 13 -12.31 -15.13 3.88
CA GLY A 13 -12.39 -13.86 3.15
C GLY A 13 -12.82 -12.72 4.06
N ALA A 14 -13.88 -12.91 4.86
CA ALA A 14 -14.39 -11.90 5.79
C ALA A 14 -13.35 -11.52 6.87
N ARG A 15 -12.66 -12.51 7.43
CA ARG A 15 -11.55 -12.25 8.37
C ARG A 15 -10.43 -11.45 7.72
N LYS A 16 -10.06 -11.80 6.49
CA LYS A 16 -9.00 -11.09 5.75
C LYS A 16 -9.38 -9.65 5.42
N ALA A 17 -10.63 -9.42 5.03
CA ALA A 17 -11.15 -8.08 4.79
C ALA A 17 -11.08 -7.21 6.05
N ARG A 18 -11.44 -7.77 7.21
CA ARG A 18 -11.33 -7.09 8.50
C ARG A 18 -9.88 -6.76 8.88
N GLU A 19 -8.97 -7.70 8.74
CA GLU A 19 -7.52 -7.48 8.99
C GLU A 19 -6.96 -6.35 8.10
N LEU A 20 -7.36 -6.31 6.82
CA LEU A 20 -6.96 -5.26 5.89
C LEU A 20 -7.57 -3.91 6.28
N GLN A 21 -8.82 -3.90 6.71
CA GLN A 21 -9.52 -2.69 7.14
C GLN A 21 -8.88 -2.10 8.41
N GLU A 22 -8.57 -2.93 9.41
CA GLU A 22 -7.86 -2.54 10.64
C GLU A 22 -6.45 -2.01 10.32
N ALA A 23 -5.75 -2.62 9.35
CA ALA A 23 -4.47 -2.14 8.86
C ALA A 23 -4.55 -0.79 8.11
N GLY A 24 -5.76 -0.29 7.82
CA GLY A 24 -5.98 0.99 7.16
C GLY A 24 -6.11 0.89 5.63
N ALA A 25 -6.39 -0.29 5.07
CA ALA A 25 -6.59 -0.44 3.62
C ALA A 25 -7.77 0.39 3.07
N GLY A 26 -8.74 0.73 3.93
CA GLY A 26 -9.85 1.62 3.58
C GLY A 26 -9.54 3.12 3.68
N ASP A 27 -8.38 3.51 4.23
CA ASP A 27 -8.00 4.92 4.36
C ASP A 27 -7.55 5.47 2.99
N PRO A 28 -8.22 6.51 2.44
CA PRO A 28 -7.86 7.09 1.14
C PRO A 28 -6.41 7.60 1.08
N THR A 29 -5.86 8.06 2.19
CA THR A 29 -4.48 8.54 2.29
C THR A 29 -3.50 7.37 2.20
N VAL A 30 -3.79 6.26 2.90
CA VAL A 30 -2.98 5.04 2.81
C VAL A 30 -2.97 4.51 1.39
N GLN A 31 -4.12 4.52 0.71
CA GLN A 31 -4.24 4.12 -0.68
C GLN A 31 -3.45 5.02 -1.63
N ASP A 32 -3.54 6.36 -1.49
CA ASP A 32 -2.75 7.30 -2.30
C ASP A 32 -1.24 7.08 -2.10
N ARG A 33 -0.80 6.95 -0.85
CA ARG A 33 0.62 6.73 -0.53
C ARG A 33 1.12 5.41 -1.11
N LEU A 34 0.34 4.34 -1.00
CA LEU A 34 0.68 3.04 -1.59
C LEU A 34 0.73 3.10 -3.12
N ARG A 35 -0.23 3.80 -3.75
CA ARG A 35 -0.25 4.03 -5.20
C ARG A 35 1.01 4.77 -5.65
N LYS A 36 1.38 5.86 -4.96
CA LYS A 36 2.60 6.63 -5.27
C LYS A 36 3.87 5.80 -5.13
N LEU A 37 3.98 4.97 -4.09
CA LEU A 37 5.11 4.04 -3.95
C LEU A 37 5.26 3.12 -5.17
N LYS A 38 4.15 2.51 -5.63
CA LYS A 38 4.15 1.65 -6.82
C LYS A 38 4.51 2.41 -8.10
N GLN A 39 4.01 3.64 -8.25
CA GLN A 39 4.34 4.50 -9.38
C GLN A 39 5.84 4.84 -9.40
N VAL A 40 6.43 5.22 -8.26
CA VAL A 40 7.88 5.45 -8.17
C VAL A 40 8.67 4.21 -8.56
N GLU A 41 8.28 3.03 -8.06
CA GLU A 41 8.96 1.77 -8.42
C GLU A 41 8.90 1.49 -9.93
N ALA A 42 7.77 1.74 -10.57
CA ALA A 42 7.63 1.61 -12.02
C ALA A 42 8.52 2.62 -12.78
N LEU A 43 8.46 3.91 -12.43
CA LEU A 43 9.26 4.95 -13.08
C LEU A 43 10.77 4.72 -12.91
N ARG A 44 11.19 4.22 -11.75
CA ARG A 44 12.59 3.85 -11.50
C ARG A 44 13.05 2.68 -12.35
N LYS A 45 12.18 1.72 -12.72
CA LYS A 45 12.51 0.65 -13.68
C LYS A 45 12.81 1.22 -15.08
N TYR A 46 12.14 2.30 -15.46
CA TYR A 46 12.40 3.06 -16.69
C TYR A 46 13.56 4.07 -16.56
N ARG A 47 14.38 3.96 -15.50
CA ARG A 47 15.56 4.79 -15.23
C ARG A 47 15.28 6.29 -15.05
N MET A 48 14.03 6.68 -14.78
CA MET A 48 13.65 8.07 -14.56
C MET A 48 14.38 8.70 -13.35
N GLY A 49 14.76 9.97 -13.48
CA GLY A 49 15.46 10.73 -12.46
C GLY A 49 14.57 11.11 -11.27
N TRP A 50 15.18 11.36 -10.11
CA TRP A 50 14.44 11.85 -8.94
C TRP A 50 13.79 13.24 -9.15
N PRO A 51 14.41 14.20 -9.86
CA PRO A 51 13.76 15.47 -10.17
C PRO A 51 12.44 15.29 -10.94
N GLU A 52 12.45 14.50 -12.01
CA GLU A 52 11.27 14.21 -12.84
C GLU A 52 10.19 13.46 -12.06
N ILE A 53 10.57 12.46 -11.25
CA ILE A 53 9.63 11.72 -10.39
C ILE A 53 8.97 12.66 -9.37
N GLN A 54 9.73 13.60 -8.80
CA GLN A 54 9.21 14.56 -7.85
C GLN A 54 8.22 15.52 -8.51
N GLU A 55 8.51 15.99 -9.71
CA GLU A 55 7.62 16.84 -10.51
C GLU A 55 6.31 16.11 -10.86
N LEU A 56 6.40 14.85 -11.31
CA LEU A 56 5.24 14.06 -11.74
C LEU A 56 4.34 13.61 -10.58
N LEU A 57 4.91 13.21 -9.44
CA LEU A 57 4.17 12.56 -8.35
C LEU A 57 4.02 13.42 -7.10
N GLY A 58 4.69 14.58 -7.05
CA GLY A 58 4.67 15.48 -5.90
C GLY A 58 5.29 14.91 -4.63
N ILE A 59 6.17 13.89 -4.75
CA ILE A 59 6.86 13.29 -3.60
C ILE A 59 8.37 13.32 -3.76
N SER A 60 9.05 13.76 -2.71
CA SER A 60 10.52 13.79 -2.69
C SER A 60 11.12 12.40 -2.48
N ARG A 61 12.38 12.24 -2.88
CA ARG A 61 13.18 11.04 -2.61
C ARG A 61 13.13 10.62 -1.14
N ALA A 62 13.33 11.57 -0.23
CA ALA A 62 13.31 11.30 1.21
C ALA A 62 11.94 10.77 1.68
N THR A 63 10.85 11.34 1.15
CA THR A 63 9.49 10.89 1.47
C THR A 63 9.24 9.47 1.00
N TYR A 64 9.65 9.13 -0.23
CA TYR A 64 9.58 7.77 -0.74
C TYR A 64 10.30 6.76 0.18
N TYR A 65 11.57 7.01 0.52
CA TYR A 65 12.32 6.06 1.35
C TYR A 65 11.74 5.94 2.76
N ARG A 66 11.26 7.04 3.35
CA ARG A 66 10.59 7.03 4.65
C ARG A 66 9.31 6.18 4.63
N TRP A 67 8.44 6.39 3.64
CA TRP A 67 7.22 5.59 3.50
C TRP A 67 7.50 4.14 3.18
N ARG A 68 8.47 3.86 2.31
CA ARG A 68 8.88 2.48 1.98
C ARG A 68 9.41 1.73 3.21
N LYS A 69 10.21 2.40 4.05
CA LYS A 69 10.70 1.84 5.31
C LYS A 69 9.54 1.50 6.25
N ARG A 70 8.63 2.44 6.49
CA ARG A 70 7.46 2.21 7.36
C ARG A 70 6.50 1.15 6.81
N LEU A 71 6.30 1.10 5.49
CA LEU A 71 5.50 0.04 4.88
C LEU A 71 6.11 -1.34 5.14
N LYS A 72 7.45 -1.44 5.13
CA LYS A 72 8.16 -2.69 5.44
C LYS A 72 8.07 -3.07 6.91
N GLU A 73 8.16 -2.10 7.82
CA GLU A 73 8.21 -2.33 9.27
C GLU A 73 6.82 -2.48 9.91
N GLU A 74 5.85 -1.68 9.47
CA GLU A 74 4.55 -1.49 10.10
C GLU A 74 3.37 -1.90 9.19
N GLY A 75 3.65 -2.34 7.95
CA GLY A 75 2.62 -2.62 6.96
C GLY A 75 1.85 -1.37 6.54
N LEU A 76 0.56 -1.52 6.22
CA LEU A 76 -0.28 -0.40 5.79
C LEU A 76 -0.44 0.68 6.87
N ALA A 77 -0.34 0.31 8.15
CA ALA A 77 -0.41 1.25 9.26
C ALA A 77 0.72 2.30 9.20
N GLY A 78 1.91 1.90 8.71
CA GLY A 78 3.05 2.80 8.53
C GLY A 78 2.86 3.88 7.45
N LEU A 79 1.81 3.75 6.64
CA LEU A 79 1.42 4.76 5.65
C LEU A 79 0.35 5.71 6.17
N LYS A 80 -0.18 5.56 7.38
CA LYS A 80 -1.16 6.52 7.92
C LYS A 80 -0.52 7.92 8.10
N PRO A 81 -1.27 9.02 7.90
CA PRO A 81 -0.80 10.34 8.30
C PRO A 81 -0.48 10.36 9.79
N ARG A 82 0.51 11.19 10.17
CA ARG A 82 0.80 11.45 11.58
C ARG A 82 -0.16 12.49 12.10
#